data_AF-A0A2V7M4B8-F1
#
_entry.id   AF-A0A2V7M4B8-F1
#
_cell.length_a   1.000
_cell.length_b   1.000
_cell.length_c   1.000
_cell.angle_alpha   90.00
_cell.angle_beta   90.00
_cell.angle_gamma   90.00
#
_symmetry.space_group_name_H-M   'P 1'
#
loop_
_entity.id
_entity.type
_entity.pdbx_description
1 polymer ?
#
loop_
_entity_poly.entity_id
_entity_poly.type
_entity_poly.pdbx_seq_one_letter_code
_entity_poly.pdbx_strand_id
1 'polypeptide(L)'
;MATKGKDALPPPSDPQAQTESTAALLRELVAHLRQNRTQLREEWARRITRAQLLTAMTEEEIFAEATSVYDNYVEALETGTFEALQAYARNLSERIIPRGVETHEVVGIVLLLRDVLARSLFGKYHEDFDKLNRILDAYEPAANRIANTVAVGFVQER
;
A
#
# COMPACT_ATOMS: atom_id res chain seq x y z
N MET A 1 -19.21 41.92 38.62
CA MET A 1 -19.98 40.89 37.90
C MET A 1 -19.13 40.41 36.75
N ALA A 2 -18.70 39.15 36.79
CA ALA A 2 -17.86 38.53 35.77
C ALA A 2 -18.66 37.41 35.09
N THR A 3 -18.79 37.45 33.77
CA THR A 3 -19.25 36.30 32.97
C THR A 3 -18.22 36.04 31.90
N LYS A 4 -17.32 35.11 32.21
CA LYS A 4 -16.34 34.50 31.33
C LYS A 4 -17.09 33.58 30.36
N GLY A 5 -17.08 33.93 29.07
CA GLY A 5 -17.54 33.05 27.99
C GLY A 5 -16.74 31.76 28.04
N LYS A 6 -17.46 30.65 28.13
CA LYS A 6 -16.94 29.29 28.26
C LYS A 6 -16.57 28.85 26.84
N ASP A 7 -15.27 28.75 26.54
CA ASP A 7 -14.77 28.06 25.35
C ASP A 7 -15.27 26.61 25.42
N ALA A 8 -16.36 26.33 24.71
CA ALA A 8 -16.90 24.99 24.58
C ALA A 8 -16.02 24.22 23.60
N LEU A 9 -15.34 23.20 24.11
CA LEU A 9 -14.65 22.20 23.30
C LEU A 9 -15.65 21.63 22.26
N PRO A 10 -15.29 21.49 20.98
CA PRO A 10 -16.17 20.85 20.00
C PRO A 10 -16.57 19.45 20.50
N PRO A 11 -17.80 19.00 20.23
CA PRO A 11 -18.28 17.70 20.69
C PRO A 11 -17.37 16.59 20.13
N PRO A 12 -17.09 15.53 20.92
CA PRO A 12 -16.30 14.40 20.44
C PRO A 12 -16.98 13.80 19.21
N SER A 13 -16.25 13.74 18.10
CA SER A 13 -16.74 13.15 16.85
C SER A 13 -17.08 11.68 17.06
N ASP A 14 -18.25 11.26 16.58
CA ASP A 14 -18.78 9.91 16.78
C ASP A 14 -17.85 8.85 16.14
N PRO A 15 -17.31 7.87 16.88
CA PRO A 15 -16.35 6.89 16.35
C PRO A 15 -16.90 6.06 15.18
N GLN A 16 -18.23 5.83 15.16
CA GLN A 16 -18.88 5.10 14.08
C GLN A 16 -18.92 5.93 12.78
N ALA A 17 -19.22 7.23 12.87
CA ALA A 17 -19.21 8.13 11.71
C ALA A 17 -17.81 8.33 11.11
N GLN A 18 -16.78 8.34 11.97
CA GLN A 18 -15.38 8.37 11.52
C GLN A 18 -15.00 7.07 10.77
N THR A 19 -15.43 5.91 11.27
CA THR A 19 -15.16 4.61 10.65
C THR A 19 -15.85 4.49 9.28
N GLU A 20 -17.11 4.91 9.17
CA GLU A 20 -17.82 4.96 7.88
C GLU A 20 -17.16 5.94 6.89
N SER A 21 -16.68 7.08 7.37
CA SER A 21 -15.89 8.01 6.56
C SER A 21 -14.59 7.38 6.06
N THR A 22 -13.86 6.64 6.90
CA THR A 22 -12.61 5.97 6.50
C THR A 22 -12.87 4.88 5.47
N ALA A 23 -13.93 4.08 5.64
CA ALA A 23 -14.30 3.04 4.68
C ALA A 23 -14.69 3.64 3.31
N ALA A 24 -15.37 4.79 3.29
CA ALA A 24 -15.68 5.50 2.05
C ALA A 24 -14.42 6.00 1.34
N LEU A 25 -13.47 6.58 2.08
CA LEU A 25 -12.18 7.04 1.56
C LEU A 25 -11.35 5.88 0.99
N LEU A 26 -11.30 4.73 1.69
CA LEU A 26 -10.64 3.52 1.19
C LEU A 26 -11.26 3.01 -0.11
N ARG A 27 -12.59 2.98 -0.22
CA ARG A 27 -13.25 2.60 -1.48
C ARG A 27 -12.89 3.56 -2.62
N GLU A 28 -12.87 4.86 -2.36
CA GLU A 28 -12.47 5.86 -3.37
C GLU A 28 -11.00 5.69 -3.81
N LEU A 29 -10.11 5.42 -2.85
CA LEU A 29 -8.71 5.10 -3.10
C LEU A 29 -8.57 3.82 -3.92
N VAL A 30 -9.24 2.73 -3.55
CA VAL A 30 -9.18 1.46 -4.28
C VAL A 30 -9.69 1.63 -5.71
N ALA A 31 -10.78 2.37 -5.91
CA ALA A 31 -11.30 2.66 -7.24
C ALA A 31 -10.25 3.39 -8.10
N HIS A 32 -9.53 4.37 -7.53
CA HIS A 32 -8.43 5.04 -8.21
C HIS A 32 -7.31 4.07 -8.61
N LEU A 33 -6.89 3.20 -7.69
CA LEU A 33 -5.84 2.22 -7.95
C LEU A 33 -6.26 1.19 -9.01
N ARG A 34 -7.52 0.77 -9.02
CA ARG A 34 -8.07 -0.14 -10.04
C ARG A 34 -8.19 0.54 -11.40
N GLN A 35 -8.55 1.82 -11.45
CA GLN A 35 -8.63 2.57 -12.70
C GLN A 35 -7.23 2.76 -13.34
N ASN A 36 -6.20 2.99 -12.52
CA ASN A 36 -4.83 3.24 -12.99
C ASN A 36 -3.95 1.99 -12.95
N ARG A 37 -4.56 0.81 -12.79
CA ARG A 37 -3.89 -0.49 -12.53
C ARG A 37 -2.72 -0.74 -13.47
N THR A 38 -2.91 -0.54 -14.78
CA THR A 38 -1.89 -0.87 -15.80
C THR A 38 -0.69 0.07 -15.72
N GLN A 39 -0.95 1.38 -15.70
CA GLN A 39 0.10 2.39 -15.58
C GLN A 39 0.93 2.19 -14.31
N LEU A 40 0.29 1.91 -13.17
CA LEU A 40 0.97 1.75 -11.89
C LEU A 40 1.83 0.50 -11.84
N ARG A 41 1.36 -0.62 -12.40
CA ARG A 41 2.16 -1.87 -12.51
C ARG A 41 3.36 -1.71 -13.42
N GLU A 42 3.20 -1.07 -14.58
CA GLU A 42 4.30 -0.79 -15.50
C GLU A 42 5.33 0.16 -14.90
N GLU A 43 4.88 1.23 -14.24
CA GLU A 43 5.75 2.15 -13.51
C GLU A 43 6.56 1.42 -12.42
N TRP A 44 5.88 0.58 -11.65
CA TRP A 44 6.52 -0.16 -10.58
C TRP A 44 7.55 -1.17 -11.10
N ALA A 45 7.20 -2.00 -12.09
CA ALA A 45 8.12 -2.93 -12.73
C ALA A 45 9.35 -2.21 -13.29
N ARG A 46 9.16 -1.08 -13.97
CA ARG A 46 10.26 -0.27 -14.51
C ARG A 46 11.19 0.23 -13.40
N ARG A 47 10.65 0.61 -12.23
CA ARG A 47 11.45 1.06 -11.09
C ARG A 47 12.22 -0.07 -10.43
N ILE A 48 11.64 -1.27 -10.34
CA ILE A 48 12.33 -2.47 -9.87
C ILE A 48 13.55 -2.73 -10.75
N THR A 49 13.37 -2.78 -12.08
CA THR A 49 14.46 -2.97 -13.04
C THR A 49 15.53 -1.89 -12.93
N ARG A 50 15.13 -0.60 -12.85
CA ARG A 50 16.08 0.52 -12.71
C ARG A 50 16.87 0.49 -11.40
N ALA A 51 16.25 0.02 -10.32
CA ALA A 51 16.91 -0.12 -9.03
C ALA A 51 17.81 -1.37 -8.96
N GLN A 52 17.90 -2.16 -10.04
CA GLN A 52 18.64 -3.42 -10.08
C GLN A 52 18.23 -4.36 -8.94
N LEU A 53 16.93 -4.41 -8.64
CA LEU A 53 16.35 -5.36 -7.72
C LEU A 53 15.80 -6.56 -8.50
N LEU A 54 15.85 -7.74 -7.89
CA LEU A 54 15.42 -9.00 -8.48
C LEU A 54 16.21 -9.35 -9.76
N THR A 55 17.51 -9.06 -9.81
CA THR A 55 18.35 -9.31 -11.00
C THR A 55 18.44 -10.79 -11.38
N ALA A 56 18.07 -11.68 -10.47
CA ALA A 56 17.94 -13.11 -10.73
C ALA A 56 16.70 -13.47 -11.58
N MET A 57 15.81 -12.51 -11.88
CA MET A 57 14.55 -12.66 -12.62
C MET A 57 14.59 -11.89 -13.95
N THR A 58 13.88 -12.38 -14.96
CA THR A 58 13.72 -11.65 -16.24
C THR A 58 12.74 -10.49 -16.10
N GLU A 59 12.73 -9.56 -17.06
CA GLU A 59 11.76 -8.45 -17.06
C GLU A 59 10.31 -8.94 -17.12
N GLU A 60 10.05 -10.02 -17.87
CA GLU A 60 8.73 -10.64 -17.96
C GLU A 60 8.31 -11.27 -16.64
N GLU A 61 9.23 -11.95 -15.96
CA GLU A 61 8.98 -12.50 -14.62
C GLU A 61 8.72 -11.39 -13.62
N ILE A 62 9.54 -10.33 -13.60
CA ILE A 62 9.33 -9.15 -12.74
C ILE A 62 7.96 -8.53 -13.00
N PHE A 63 7.56 -8.38 -14.27
CA PHE A 63 6.26 -7.81 -14.62
C PHE A 63 5.09 -8.69 -14.18
N ALA A 64 5.20 -10.01 -14.34
CA ALA A 64 4.20 -10.96 -13.89
C ALA A 64 4.05 -10.94 -12.36
N GLU A 65 5.17 -10.93 -11.63
CA GLU A 65 5.18 -10.84 -10.18
C GLU A 65 4.64 -9.50 -9.69
N ALA A 66 5.07 -8.38 -10.29
CA ALA A 66 4.54 -7.05 -9.99
C ALA A 66 3.02 -6.98 -10.23
N THR A 67 2.52 -7.68 -11.24
CA THR A 67 1.08 -7.74 -11.50
C THR A 67 0.33 -8.44 -10.37
N SER A 68 0.78 -9.63 -9.99
CA SER A 68 0.16 -10.43 -8.94
C SER A 68 0.26 -9.75 -7.57
N VAL A 69 1.42 -9.19 -7.21
CA VAL A 69 1.58 -8.50 -5.93
C VAL A 69 0.71 -7.24 -5.88
N TYR A 70 0.64 -6.48 -6.97
CA TYR A 70 -0.21 -5.29 -7.04
C TYR A 70 -1.69 -5.64 -6.83
N ASP A 71 -2.18 -6.70 -7.47
CA ASP A 71 -3.58 -7.10 -7.34
C ASP A 71 -3.93 -7.55 -5.93
N ASN A 72 -3.09 -8.41 -5.33
CA ASN A 72 -3.26 -8.82 -3.94
C ASN A 72 -3.16 -7.64 -2.97
N TYR A 73 -2.32 -6.65 -3.27
CA TYR A 73 -2.20 -5.42 -2.49
C TYR A 73 -3.49 -4.61 -2.52
N VAL A 74 -4.04 -4.38 -3.71
CA VAL A 74 -5.29 -3.61 -3.89
C VAL A 74 -6.49 -4.36 -3.29
N GLU A 75 -6.52 -5.68 -3.42
CA GLU A 75 -7.54 -6.52 -2.77
C GLU A 75 -7.46 -6.39 -1.24
N ALA A 76 -6.26 -6.51 -0.66
CA ALA A 76 -6.06 -6.37 0.78
C ALA A 76 -6.45 -4.99 1.32
N LEU A 77 -6.26 -3.93 0.53
CA LEU A 77 -6.76 -2.59 0.86
C LEU A 77 -8.29 -2.51 0.86
N GLU A 78 -8.94 -3.22 -0.05
CA GLU A 78 -10.40 -3.19 -0.23
C GLU A 78 -11.12 -4.00 0.86
N THR A 79 -10.60 -5.18 1.18
CA THR A 79 -11.23 -6.13 2.11
C THR A 79 -10.76 -5.94 3.55
N GLY A 80 -9.57 -5.36 3.75
CA GLY A 80 -8.89 -5.35 5.05
C GLY A 80 -8.37 -6.73 5.49
N THR A 81 -8.41 -7.71 4.60
CA THR A 81 -7.92 -9.08 4.81
C THR A 81 -6.55 -9.25 4.15
N PHE A 82 -5.61 -9.88 4.84
CA PHE A 82 -4.19 -9.92 4.41
C PHE A 82 -3.69 -11.35 4.15
N GLU A 83 -4.56 -12.34 4.31
CA GLU A 83 -4.25 -13.76 4.21
C GLU A 83 -3.80 -14.14 2.80
N ALA A 84 -4.50 -13.65 1.77
CA ALA A 84 -4.14 -13.89 0.37
C ALA A 84 -2.76 -13.31 0.04
N LEU A 85 -2.50 -12.07 0.48
CA LEU A 85 -1.20 -11.42 0.29
C LEU A 85 -0.08 -12.12 1.09
N GLN A 86 -0.35 -12.60 2.30
CA GLN A 86 0.61 -13.35 3.10
C GLN A 86 0.95 -14.69 2.47
N ALA A 87 -0.07 -15.44 2.02
CA ALA A 87 0.12 -16.70 1.31
C ALA A 87 0.91 -16.49 0.01
N TYR A 88 0.60 -15.41 -0.72
CA TYR A 88 1.35 -15.03 -1.92
C TYR A 88 2.81 -14.72 -1.60
N ALA A 89 3.08 -13.92 -0.57
CA ALA A 89 4.42 -13.54 -0.16
C ALA A 89 5.26 -14.77 0.24
N ARG A 90 4.68 -15.74 0.96
CA ARG A 90 5.33 -17.01 1.30
C ARG A 90 5.63 -17.85 0.06
N ASN A 91 4.65 -18.05 -0.82
CA ASN A 91 4.86 -18.81 -2.04
C ASN A 91 5.90 -18.15 -2.95
N LEU A 92 5.98 -16.81 -2.95
CA LEU A 92 6.99 -16.07 -3.68
C LEU A 92 8.37 -16.24 -3.05
N SER A 93 8.50 -16.15 -1.71
CA SER A 93 9.78 -16.33 -1.02
C SER A 93 10.40 -17.69 -1.31
N GLU A 94 9.60 -18.77 -1.28
CA GLU A 94 10.04 -20.12 -1.63
C GLU A 94 10.60 -20.23 -3.05
N ARG A 95 10.10 -19.42 -4.01
CA ARG A 95 10.58 -19.41 -5.40
C ARG A 95 11.82 -18.55 -5.60
N ILE A 96 11.96 -17.45 -4.87
CA ILE A 96 13.01 -16.45 -5.13
C ILE A 96 14.25 -16.61 -4.24
N ILE A 97 14.10 -17.13 -3.01
CA ILE A 97 15.24 -17.40 -2.11
C ILE A 97 16.25 -18.37 -2.77
N PRO A 98 15.84 -19.51 -3.36
CA PRO A 98 16.78 -20.42 -4.03
C PRO A 98 17.47 -19.81 -5.26
N ARG A 99 16.91 -18.74 -5.84
CA ARG A 99 17.48 -18.02 -6.97
C ARG A 99 18.53 -16.97 -6.54
N GLY A 100 18.77 -16.83 -5.24
CA GLY A 100 19.71 -15.87 -4.67
C GLY A 100 19.12 -14.49 -4.42
N VAL A 101 17.78 -14.34 -4.42
CA VAL A 101 17.15 -13.07 -4.06
C VAL A 101 17.28 -12.84 -2.56
N GLU A 102 17.80 -11.67 -2.22
CA GLU A 102 18.05 -11.27 -0.84
C GLU A 102 16.84 -10.57 -0.22
N THR A 103 16.70 -10.66 1.11
CA THR A 103 15.59 -10.04 1.84
C THR A 103 15.52 -8.52 1.62
N HIS A 104 16.66 -7.85 1.44
CA HIS A 104 16.69 -6.40 1.20
C HIS A 104 16.08 -6.02 -0.16
N GLU A 105 16.15 -6.90 -1.16
CA GLU A 105 15.52 -6.68 -2.46
C GLU A 105 14.01 -6.71 -2.34
N VAL A 106 13.49 -7.62 -1.53
CA VAL A 106 12.06 -7.77 -1.26
C VAL A 106 11.51 -6.56 -0.50
N VAL A 107 12.23 -6.11 0.52
CA VAL A 107 11.87 -4.86 1.21
C VAL A 107 11.92 -3.68 0.24
N GLY A 108 12.93 -3.67 -0.65
CA GLY A 108 13.08 -2.66 -1.71
C GLY A 108 11.87 -2.60 -2.64
N ILE A 109 11.38 -3.73 -3.16
CA ILE A 109 10.22 -3.73 -4.06
C ILE A 109 8.94 -3.23 -3.37
N VAL A 110 8.73 -3.55 -2.09
CA VAL A 110 7.58 -3.09 -1.30
C VAL A 110 7.64 -1.58 -1.08
N LEU A 111 8.83 -1.04 -0.77
CA LEU A 111 9.03 0.41 -0.63
C LEU A 111 8.82 1.14 -1.95
N LEU A 112 9.27 0.57 -3.07
CA LEU A 112 9.02 1.13 -4.41
C LEU A 112 7.53 1.14 -4.74
N LEU A 113 6.77 0.10 -4.39
CA LEU A 113 5.32 0.08 -4.58
C LEU A 113 4.67 1.23 -3.80
N ARG A 114 5.05 1.39 -2.52
CA ARG A 114 4.53 2.48 -1.67
C ARG A 114 4.80 3.85 -2.29
N ASP A 115 5.99 4.09 -2.82
CA ASP A 115 6.30 5.37 -3.49
C ASP A 115 5.48 5.58 -4.78
N VAL A 116 5.31 4.54 -5.62
CA VAL A 116 4.48 4.61 -6.83
C VAL A 116 3.02 4.94 -6.48
N LEU A 117 2.46 4.26 -5.48
CA LEU A 117 1.09 4.51 -5.03
C LEU A 117 0.94 5.89 -4.40
N ALA A 118 1.87 6.31 -3.55
CA ALA A 118 1.84 7.63 -2.93
C ALA A 118 1.88 8.76 -3.98
N ARG A 119 2.71 8.64 -5.02
CA ARG A 119 2.75 9.62 -6.13
C ARG A 119 1.45 9.64 -6.94
N SER A 120 0.82 8.48 -7.13
CA SER A 120 -0.48 8.39 -7.80
C SER A 120 -1.59 9.07 -6.99
N LEU A 121 -1.60 8.88 -5.67
CA LEU A 121 -2.55 9.53 -4.78
C LEU A 121 -2.33 11.03 -4.71
N PHE A 122 -1.06 11.46 -4.60
CA PHE A 122 -0.70 12.88 -4.67
C PHE A 122 -1.19 13.49 -5.99
N GLY A 123 -0.90 12.85 -7.12
CA GLY A 123 -1.37 13.31 -8.43
C GLY A 123 -2.88 13.50 -8.49
N LYS A 124 -3.66 12.61 -7.88
CA LYS A 124 -5.13 12.71 -7.85
C LYS A 124 -5.67 13.78 -6.90
N TYR A 125 -5.10 13.94 -5.71
CA TYR A 125 -5.72 14.72 -4.64
C TYR A 125 -4.96 16.01 -4.27
N HIS A 126 -3.84 16.33 -4.90
CA HIS A 126 -3.01 17.49 -4.51
C HIS A 126 -3.72 18.85 -4.53
N GLU A 127 -4.79 19.02 -5.33
CA GLU A 127 -5.57 20.27 -5.36
C GLU A 127 -6.42 20.48 -4.09
N ASP A 128 -6.73 19.40 -3.37
CA ASP A 128 -7.46 19.42 -2.10
C ASP A 128 -6.62 18.74 -1.02
N PHE A 129 -5.79 19.54 -0.36
CA PHE A 129 -4.82 19.06 0.63
C PHE A 129 -5.48 18.39 1.85
N ASP A 130 -6.64 18.88 2.28
CA ASP A 130 -7.37 18.30 3.40
C ASP A 130 -7.90 16.91 3.03
N LYS A 131 -8.44 16.75 1.81
CA LYS A 131 -8.84 15.44 1.29
C LYS A 131 -7.65 14.51 1.10
N LEU A 132 -6.52 15.01 0.58
CA LEU A 132 -5.30 14.23 0.44
C LEU A 132 -4.84 13.67 1.79
N ASN A 133 -4.79 14.49 2.84
CA ASN A 133 -4.40 14.02 4.18
C ASN A 133 -5.34 12.93 4.68
N ARG A 134 -6.65 13.12 4.56
CA ARG A 134 -7.64 12.10 4.97
C ARG A 134 -7.49 10.79 4.19
N ILE A 135 -7.16 10.86 2.90
CA ILE A 135 -6.88 9.67 2.08
C ILE A 135 -5.61 8.97 2.58
N LEU A 136 -4.55 9.71 2.89
CA LEU A 136 -3.29 9.17 3.41
C LEU A 136 -3.48 8.56 4.80
N ASP A 137 -4.24 9.20 5.68
CA ASP A 137 -4.59 8.67 7.01
C ASP A 137 -5.37 7.35 6.92
N ALA A 138 -6.23 7.21 5.92
CA ALA A 138 -6.95 5.97 5.65
C ALA A 138 -6.04 4.88 5.04
N TYR A 139 -5.10 5.28 4.18
CA TYR A 139 -4.21 4.38 3.45
C TYR A 139 -3.06 3.82 4.31
N GLU A 140 -2.41 4.68 5.09
CA GLU A 140 -1.17 4.36 5.79
C GLU A 140 -1.26 3.13 6.72
N PRO A 141 -2.31 2.97 7.56
CA PRO A 141 -2.40 1.82 8.44
C PRO A 141 -2.44 0.49 7.66
N ALA A 142 -3.18 0.45 6.56
CA ALA A 142 -3.27 -0.73 5.72
C ALA A 142 -1.95 -0.98 4.98
N ALA A 143 -1.32 0.06 4.44
CA ALA A 143 -0.03 -0.03 3.78
C ALA A 143 1.10 -0.52 4.70
N ASN A 144 1.15 0.00 5.94
CA ASN A 144 2.13 -0.41 6.95
C ASN A 144 1.92 -1.87 7.36
N ARG A 145 0.66 -2.30 7.55
CA ARG A 145 0.33 -3.70 7.86
C ARG A 145 0.77 -4.65 6.75
N ILE A 146 0.55 -4.27 5.49
CA ILE A 146 1.02 -5.05 4.33
C ILE A 146 2.55 -5.17 4.34
N ALA A 147 3.25 -4.05 4.48
CA ALA A 147 4.72 -4.06 4.46
C ALA A 147 5.30 -4.95 5.57
N ASN A 148 4.73 -4.88 6.78
CA ASN A 148 5.14 -5.72 7.90
C ASN A 148 4.87 -7.21 7.64
N THR A 149 3.69 -7.55 7.09
CA THR A 149 3.33 -8.95 6.78
C THR A 149 4.29 -9.55 5.75
N VAL A 150 4.62 -8.80 4.69
CA VAL A 150 5.57 -9.27 3.67
C VAL A 150 6.96 -9.40 4.26
N ALA A 151 7.45 -8.40 5.00
CA ALA A 151 8.78 -8.45 5.61
C ALA A 151 8.94 -9.61 6.59
N VAL A 152 7.96 -9.85 7.47
CA VAL A 152 7.98 -10.97 8.42
C VAL A 152 7.94 -12.32 7.70
N GLY A 153 7.10 -12.46 6.67
CA GLY A 153 7.03 -13.68 5.87
C GLY A 153 8.38 -14.07 5.27
N PHE A 154 9.16 -13.11 4.78
CA PHE A 154 10.48 -13.37 4.20
C PHE A 154 11.59 -13.63 5.23
N VAL A 155 11.47 -13.12 6.46
CA VAL A 155 12.45 -13.39 7.53
C VAL A 155 12.24 -14.77 8.14
N GLN A 156 10.99 -15.23 8.25
CA GLN A 156 10.66 -16.54 8.85
C GLN A 156 11.08 -17.74 7.99
N GLU A 157 11.27 -17.55 6.68
CA GLU A 157 11.63 -18.61 5.72
C GLU A 157 13.15 -18.77 5.52
N ARG A 158 13.98 -18.04 6.29
CA ARG A 158 15.44 -18.22 6.36
C ARG A 158 15.84 -19.16 7.50
#